data_AF-A0A350XYL3-F1
#
_entry.id   AF-A0A350XYL3-F1
#
_cell.length_a   1.000
_cell.length_b   1.000
_cell.length_c   1.000
_cell.angle_alpha   90.00
_cell.angle_beta   90.00
_cell.angle_gamma   90.00
#
_symmetry.space_group_name_H-M   'P 1'
#
loop_
_entity.id
_entity.type
_entity.pdbx_description
1 polymer ?
#
loop_
_entity_poly.entity_id
_entity_poly.type
_entity_poly.pdbx_seq_one_letter_code
_entity_poly.pdbx_strand_id
1 'polypeptide(L)' 'MSERKQTPQERYAKKYKKQFKIDCITTTEQDIIEKLESVPNKAGYIKQLIRADIVAQKNKD' A
#
# COMPACT_ATOMS: atom_id res chain seq x y z
N MET A 1 -29.02 -21.52 -3.97
CA MET A 1 -28.10 -20.39 -3.65
C MET A 1 -27.89 -19.60 -4.93
N SER A 2 -28.39 -18.36 -5.02
CA SER A 2 -28.24 -17.53 -6.22
C SER A 2 -26.80 -17.08 -6.38
N GLU A 3 -26.19 -17.30 -7.55
CA GLU A 3 -24.83 -16.83 -7.85
C GLU A 3 -24.79 -15.30 -7.82
N ARG A 4 -24.04 -14.74 -6.88
CA ARG A 4 -23.86 -13.29 -6.78
C ARG A 4 -23.02 -12.82 -7.97
N LYS A 5 -23.64 -12.06 -8.89
CA LYS A 5 -22.95 -11.44 -10.02
C LYS A 5 -21.88 -10.49 -9.51
N GLN A 6 -20.65 -10.64 -10.00
CA GLN A 6 -19.55 -9.71 -9.70
C GLN A 6 -19.89 -8.29 -10.18
N THR A 7 -19.68 -7.34 -9.29
CA THR A 7 -19.82 -5.91 -9.54
C THR A 7 -18.69 -5.41 -10.47
N PRO A 8 -18.89 -4.31 -11.22
CA PRO A 8 -17.84 -3.69 -12.01
C PRO A 8 -16.56 -3.36 -11.21
N GLN A 9 -16.72 -2.96 -9.95
CA GLN A 9 -15.63 -2.61 -9.04
C GLN A 9 -14.76 -3.84 -8.72
N GLU A 10 -15.37 -4.99 -8.48
CA GLU A 10 -14.66 -6.25 -8.25
C GLU A 10 -13.89 -6.71 -9.50
N ARG A 11 -14.49 -6.56 -10.69
CA ARG A 11 -13.80 -6.86 -11.96
C ARG A 11 -12.59 -5.96 -12.17
N TYR A 12 -12.72 -4.65 -11.92
CA TYR A 12 -11.61 -3.70 -12.03
C TYR A 12 -10.51 -4.03 -11.02
N ALA A 13 -10.87 -4.26 -9.76
CA ALA A 13 -9.93 -4.64 -8.71
C ALA A 13 -9.18 -5.92 -9.09
N LYS A 14 -9.89 -6.96 -9.56
CA LYS A 14 -9.26 -8.21 -10.00
C LYS A 14 -8.25 -8.01 -11.13
N LYS A 15 -8.51 -7.08 -12.05
CA LYS A 15 -7.64 -6.84 -13.22
C LYS A 15 -6.46 -5.91 -12.93
N TYR A 16 -6.64 -4.88 -12.09
CA TYR A 16 -5.67 -3.79 -11.98
C TYR A 16 -5.15 -3.55 -10.56
N LYS A 17 -5.71 -4.22 -9.54
CA LYS A 17 -5.28 -4.03 -8.14
C LYS A 17 -4.45 -5.22 -7.70
N LYS A 18 -3.16 -4.97 -7.42
CA LYS A 18 -2.33 -5.86 -6.60
C LYS A 18 -2.30 -5.30 -5.17
N GLN A 19 -2.58 -6.14 -4.18
CA GLN A 19 -2.50 -5.78 -2.77
C GLN A 19 -1.26 -6.42 -2.15
N PHE A 20 -0.53 -5.65 -1.35
CA PHE A 20 0.53 -6.12 -0.49
C PHE A 20 0.09 -5.84 0.95
N LYS A 21 0.23 -6.84 1.83
CA LYS A 21 0.00 -6.72 3.27
C LYS A 21 1.36 -6.67 3.95
N ILE A 22 1.52 -5.72 4.87
CA ILE A 22 2.69 -5.62 5.73
C ILE A 22 2.14 -5.59 7.14
N ASP A 23 2.57 -6.54 7.96
CA ASP A 23 2.24 -6.56 9.37
C ASP A 23 3.26 -5.68 10.11
N CYS A 24 2.77 -4.86 11.05
CA CYS A 24 3.61 -4.03 11.91
C CYS A 24 3.49 -4.54 13.35
N ILE A 25 4.62 -4.77 13.98
CA ILE A 25 4.74 -5.31 15.32
C ILE A 25 4.70 -4.14 16.32
N THR A 26 3.63 -4.09 17.12
CA THR A 26 3.35 -2.97 18.03
C THR A 26 4.42 -2.74 19.10
N THR A 27 5.23 -3.75 19.41
CA THR A 27 6.29 -3.62 20.43
C THR A 27 7.61 -3.09 19.89
N THR A 28 7.95 -3.36 18.63
CA THR A 28 9.25 -3.05 18.05
C THR A 28 9.20 -2.02 16.92
N GLU A 29 8.02 -1.81 16.32
CA GLU A 29 7.81 -0.93 15.17
C GLU A 29 6.79 0.18 15.50
N GLN A 30 6.73 0.57 16.78
CA GLN A 30 5.81 1.59 17.28
C GLN A 30 6.03 2.94 16.56
N ASP A 31 7.27 3.29 16.25
CA ASP A 31 7.65 4.48 15.49
C ASP A 31 7.08 4.48 14.05
N ILE A 32 7.12 3.33 13.37
CA ILE A 32 6.52 3.15 12.05
C ILE A 32 5.00 3.31 12.13
N ILE A 33 4.37 2.69 13.14
CA ILE A 33 2.92 2.78 13.37
C ILE A 33 2.51 4.24 13.59
N GLU A 34 3.16 4.94 14.52
CA GLU A 34 2.90 6.35 14.81
C GLU A 34 3.09 7.24 13.59
N LYS A 35 4.13 7.00 12.79
CA LYS A 35 4.34 7.75 11.56
C LYS A 35 3.21 7.53 10.56
N LEU A 36 2.78 6.28 10.37
CA LEU A 36 1.68 5.96 9.47
C LEU A 36 0.34 6.49 10.00
N GLU A 37 0.13 6.51 11.30
CA GLU A 37 -1.06 7.10 11.93
C GLU A 37 -1.11 8.62 11.77
N SER A 38 0.03 9.30 11.84
CA SER A 38 0.13 10.76 11.69
C SER A 38 -0.23 11.26 10.29
N VAL A 39 -0.10 10.43 9.24
CA VAL A 39 -0.35 10.85 7.86
C VAL A 39 -1.82 10.66 7.45
N PRO A 40 -2.40 11.61 6.69
CA PRO A 40 -3.80 11.51 6.23
C PRO A 40 -4.01 10.35 5.25
N ASN A 41 -2.96 9.89 4.57
CA ASN A 41 -3.02 8.77 3.62
C ASN A 41 -1.76 7.89 3.70
N LYS A 42 -1.86 6.78 4.44
CA LYS A 42 -0.80 5.78 4.65
C LYS A 42 -0.29 5.19 3.33
N ALA A 43 -1.21 4.75 2.47
CA ALA A 43 -0.86 4.14 1.19
C ALA A 43 -0.21 5.14 0.23
N GLY A 44 -0.66 6.40 0.25
CA GLY A 44 -0.07 7.49 -0.50
C GLY A 44 1.36 7.77 -0.06
N TYR A 45 1.56 7.91 1.25
CA TYR A 45 2.87 8.15 1.86
C TYR A 45 3.88 7.05 1.51
N ILE A 46 3.53 5.78 1.73
CA ILE A 46 4.41 4.64 1.42
C ILE A 46 4.77 4.61 -0.07
N LYS A 47 3.81 4.85 -0.97
CA LYS A 47 4.07 4.91 -2.42
C LYS A 47 4.98 6.06 -2.83
N GLN A 48 4.92 7.20 -2.13
CA GLN A 48 5.83 8.31 -2.38
C GLN A 48 7.27 7.94 -2.01
N LEU A 49 7.47 7.29 -0.86
CA LEU A 49 8.80 6.83 -0.43
C LEU A 49 9.40 5.82 -1.42
N ILE A 50 8.62 4.82 -1.85
CA ILE A 50 9.08 3.83 -2.83
C ILE A 50 9.46 4.50 -4.16
N ARG A 51 8.68 5.49 -4.63
CA ARG A 51 9.02 6.24 -5.85
C ARG A 51 10.30 7.04 -5.71
N ALA A 52 10.49 7.68 -4.56
CA ALA A 52 11.72 8.43 -4.27
C ALA A 52 12.93 7.50 -4.23
N ASP A 53 12.81 6.32 -3.63
CA ASP A 53 13.85 5.29 -3.60
C ASP A 53 14.22 4.79 -5.01
N ILE A 54 13.23 4.48 -5.85
CA ILE A 54 13.47 4.10 -7.27
C ILE A 54 14.25 5.20 -8.02
N VAL A 55 13.91 6.47 -7.81
CA VAL A 55 14.63 7.60 -8.44
C VAL A 55 16.05 7.71 -7.90
N ALA A 56 16.23 7.58 -6.59
CA ALA A 56 17.53 7.63 -5.95
C ALA A 56 18.46 6.50 -6.43
N GLN A 57 17.93 5.31 -6.68
CA GLN A 57 18.69 4.18 -7.24
C GLN A 57 19.12 4.45 -8.68
N LYS A 58 18.23 4.97 -9.54
CA LYS A 58 18.55 5.30 -10.94
C LYS A 58 19.65 6.35 -11.09
N ASN A 59 19.82 7.24 -10.10
CA ASN A 59 20.83 8.29 -10.14
C ASN A 59 22.19 7.84 -9.58
N LYS A 60 22.30 6.59 -9.11
CA LYS A 60 23.54 6.00 -8.61
C LYS A 60 24.26 5.13 -9.65
N ASP A 61 23.57 4.77 -10.73
CA ASP A 61 24.12 4.12 -11.94
C ASP A 61 24.54 5.17 -12.98
#